data_AF-A0A2I0H1Z6-F1
#
_entry.id   AF-A0A2I0H1Z6-F1
#
_cell.length_a   1.000
_cell.length_b   1.000
_cell.length_c   1.000
_cell.angle_alpha   90.00
_cell.angle_beta   90.00
_cell.angle_gamma   90.00
#
_symmetry.space_group_name_H-M   'P 1'
#
loop_
_entity.id
_entity.type
_entity.pdbx_description
1 polymer ?
#
loop_
_entity_poly.entity_id
_entity_poly.type
_entity_poly.pdbx_seq_one_letter_code
_entity_poly.pdbx_strand_id
1 'polypeptide(L)'
;ERTNWTNEDTLNDNLGHGTFVAGVIAGIDGECLGFAPDTEIYAYRVFTDAQVSYTSWFLDAFNYAIAMKMDVLNLSIGGPDYLDLPFVEK
;
A
#
# COMPACT_ATOMS: atom_id res chain seq x y z
N GLU A 1 -5.48 5.90 -8.90
CA GLU A 1 -4.26 5.74 -9.75
C GLU A 1 -3.48 4.49 -9.32
N ARG A 2 -2.58 3.93 -10.15
CA ARG A 2 -1.64 2.87 -9.75
C ARG A 2 -0.20 3.33 -9.98
N THR A 3 0.65 3.25 -8.96
CA THR A 3 2.07 3.62 -9.02
C THR A 3 2.94 2.45 -8.55
N ASN A 4 4.17 2.36 -9.05
CA ASN A 4 5.14 1.37 -8.63
C ASN A 4 6.42 2.04 -8.14
N TRP A 5 6.84 1.67 -6.94
CA TRP A 5 8.04 2.17 -6.27
C TRP A 5 9.12 1.08 -6.14
N THR A 6 8.86 -0.12 -6.65
CA THR A 6 9.84 -1.20 -6.70
C THR A 6 10.77 -1.07 -7.91
N ASN A 7 11.74 -1.97 -8.00
CA ASN A 7 12.62 -2.12 -9.15
C ASN A 7 12.06 -3.03 -10.27
N GLU A 8 10.83 -3.53 -10.14
CA GLU A 8 10.19 -4.35 -11.18
C GLU A 8 9.41 -3.48 -12.17
N ASP A 9 9.31 -3.89 -13.42
CA ASP A 9 8.54 -3.17 -14.44
C ASP A 9 7.11 -3.72 -14.55
N THR A 10 6.34 -3.62 -13.46
CA THR A 10 4.94 -4.05 -13.42
C THR A 10 4.12 -3.27 -12.40
N LEU A 11 2.87 -2.99 -12.76
CA LEU A 11 1.85 -2.42 -11.88
C LEU A 11 0.84 -3.48 -11.39
N ASN A 12 0.96 -4.72 -11.89
CA ASN A 12 0.03 -5.77 -11.54
C ASN A 12 0.39 -6.38 -10.19
N ASP A 13 -0.64 -6.68 -9.41
CA ASP A 13 -0.52 -7.47 -8.21
C ASP A 13 -0.65 -8.95 -8.56
N ASN A 14 0.48 -9.59 -8.86
CA ASN A 14 0.52 -10.99 -9.28
C ASN A 14 0.31 -11.97 -8.11
N LEU A 15 0.44 -11.50 -6.86
CA LEU A 15 0.20 -12.30 -5.65
C LEU A 15 -1.24 -12.18 -5.15
N GLY A 16 -1.91 -11.08 -5.45
CA GLY A 16 -3.32 -10.84 -5.11
C GLY A 16 -3.55 -10.25 -3.71
N HIS A 17 -2.52 -10.06 -2.89
CA HIS A 17 -2.65 -9.51 -1.53
C HIS A 17 -3.21 -8.08 -1.54
N GLY A 18 -2.64 -7.20 -2.36
CA GLY A 18 -3.09 -5.81 -2.47
C GLY A 18 -4.50 -5.72 -3.07
N THR A 19 -4.80 -6.60 -4.04
CA THR A 19 -6.10 -6.73 -4.68
C THR A 19 -7.17 -7.16 -3.68
N PHE A 20 -6.87 -8.14 -2.84
CA PHE A 20 -7.77 -8.59 -1.77
C PHE A 20 -8.07 -7.46 -0.79
N VAL A 21 -7.05 -6.75 -0.32
CA VAL A 21 -7.22 -5.60 0.60
C VAL A 21 -8.05 -4.48 -0.05
N ALA A 22 -7.77 -4.15 -1.33
CA ALA A 22 -8.54 -3.15 -2.06
C ALA A 22 -10.03 -3.56 -2.21
N GLY A 23 -10.30 -4.85 -2.41
CA GLY A 23 -11.65 -5.40 -2.46
C GLY A 23 -12.39 -5.26 -1.13
N VAL A 24 -11.74 -5.52 0.00
CA VAL A 24 -12.34 -5.31 1.33
C VAL A 24 -12.69 -3.83 1.57
N ILE A 25 -11.88 -2.90 1.06
CA ILE A 25 -12.13 -1.47 1.23
C ILE A 25 -13.23 -0.98 0.29
N ALA A 26 -13.11 -1.23 -1.01
CA ALA A 26 -13.91 -0.56 -2.04
C ALA A 26 -14.50 -1.52 -3.08
N GLY A 27 -14.67 -2.80 -2.74
CA GLY A 27 -15.36 -3.76 -3.60
C GLY A 27 -16.79 -3.32 -3.91
N ILE A 28 -17.21 -3.48 -5.17
CA ILE A 28 -18.54 -3.08 -5.67
C ILE A 28 -19.45 -4.28 -5.99
N ASP A 29 -18.99 -5.50 -5.70
CA ASP A 29 -19.79 -6.71 -5.90
C ASP A 29 -20.93 -6.73 -4.86
N GLY A 30 -22.16 -7.01 -5.29
CA GLY A 30 -23.33 -7.03 -4.42
C GLY A 30 -23.29 -8.13 -3.35
N GLU A 31 -22.58 -9.23 -3.61
CA GLU A 31 -22.39 -10.32 -2.65
C GLU A 31 -21.25 -10.05 -1.66
N CYS A 32 -20.34 -9.13 -2.00
CA CYS A 32 -19.16 -8.79 -1.20
C CYS A 32 -18.82 -7.31 -1.35
N LEU A 33 -19.69 -6.45 -0.81
CA LEU A 33 -19.52 -5.01 -0.86
C LEU A 33 -18.40 -4.60 0.11
N GLY A 34 -17.51 -3.73 -0.35
CA GLY A 34 -16.48 -3.13 0.48
C GLY A 34 -17.07 -2.19 1.53
N PHE A 35 -16.25 -1.82 2.52
CA PHE A 35 -16.68 -0.88 3.57
C PHE A 35 -16.95 0.54 3.07
N ALA A 36 -16.27 0.96 2.02
CA ALA A 36 -16.36 2.27 1.39
C ALA A 36 -16.38 2.12 -0.15
N PRO A 37 -17.45 1.56 -0.74
CA PRO A 37 -17.51 1.22 -2.17
C PRO A 37 -17.46 2.45 -3.09
N ASP A 38 -17.85 3.62 -2.58
CA ASP A 38 -17.84 4.88 -3.33
C ASP A 38 -16.48 5.62 -3.28
N THR A 39 -15.49 5.08 -2.56
CA THR A 39 -14.16 5.70 -2.48
C THR A 39 -13.33 5.40 -3.72
N GLU A 40 -12.46 6.34 -4.09
CA GLU A 40 -11.41 6.06 -5.08
C GLU A 40 -10.23 5.34 -4.43
N ILE A 41 -9.71 4.31 -5.10
CA ILE A 41 -8.50 3.59 -4.67
C ILE A 41 -7.29 4.06 -5.46
N TYR A 42 -6.24 4.43 -4.73
CA TYR A 42 -4.91 4.73 -5.24
C TYR A 42 -3.96 3.66 -4.72
N ALA A 43 -3.39 2.86 -5.63
CA ALA A 43 -2.51 1.76 -5.29
C ALA A 43 -1.03 2.16 -5.42
N TYR A 44 -0.29 1.97 -4.33
CA TYR A 44 1.14 2.22 -4.23
C TYR A 44 1.86 0.89 -4.07
N ARG A 45 2.38 0.33 -5.17
CA ARG A 45 3.11 -0.93 -5.10
C ARG A 45 4.48 -0.68 -4.50
N VAL A 46 4.74 -1.32 -3.36
CA VAL A 46 5.99 -1.24 -2.59
C VAL A 46 6.59 -2.62 -2.27
N PHE A 47 5.98 -3.69 -2.75
CA PHE A 47 6.52 -5.06 -2.65
C PHE A 47 6.73 -5.62 -4.04
N THR A 48 7.83 -6.35 -4.22
CA THR A 48 8.08 -7.14 -5.42
C THR A 48 7.26 -8.44 -5.43
N ASP A 49 7.24 -9.15 -6.57
CA ASP A 49 6.57 -10.47 -6.63
C ASP A 49 7.30 -11.53 -5.79
N ALA A 50 8.59 -11.29 -5.50
CA ALA A 50 9.36 -12.08 -4.54
C ALA A 50 9.13 -11.65 -3.07
N GLN A 51 8.15 -10.79 -2.79
CA GLN A 51 7.82 -10.25 -1.46
C GLN A 51 8.96 -9.48 -0.80
N VAL A 52 9.86 -8.91 -1.60
CA VAL A 52 10.93 -8.02 -1.11
C VAL A 52 10.43 -6.59 -1.09
N SER A 53 10.79 -5.85 -0.04
CA SER A 53 10.50 -4.42 0.09
C SER A 53 11.62 -3.70 0.83
N TYR A 54 11.75 -2.40 0.58
CA TYR A 54 12.71 -1.53 1.26
C TYR A 54 12.00 -0.33 1.88
N THR A 55 12.46 0.07 3.06
CA THR A 55 11.97 1.26 3.78
C THR A 55 11.99 2.52 2.91
N SER A 56 12.98 2.69 2.04
CA SER A 56 13.07 3.83 1.13
C SER A 56 11.86 3.95 0.19
N TRP A 57 11.35 2.81 -0.32
CA TRP A 57 10.19 2.80 -1.20
C TRP A 57 8.92 3.28 -0.48
N PHE A 58 8.78 2.95 0.81
CA PHE A 58 7.71 3.50 1.63
C PHE A 58 7.83 5.00 1.81
N LEU A 59 9.02 5.50 2.15
CA LEU A 59 9.23 6.93 2.37
C LEU A 59 8.91 7.75 1.12
N ASP A 60 9.32 7.27 -0.05
CA ASP A 60 9.02 7.92 -1.32
C ASP A 60 7.52 7.87 -1.66
N ALA A 61 6.88 6.72 -1.47
CA ALA A 61 5.44 6.56 -1.65
C ALA A 61 4.63 7.44 -0.69
N PHE A 62 5.06 7.58 0.58
CA PHE A 62 4.41 8.44 1.57
C PHE A 62 4.54 9.91 1.21
N ASN A 63 5.73 10.35 0.79
CA ASN A 63 5.94 11.72 0.33
C ASN A 63 5.01 12.05 -0.85
N TYR A 64 4.85 11.11 -1.79
CA TYR A 64 3.92 11.26 -2.90
C TYR A 64 2.46 11.30 -2.44
N ALA A 65 2.04 10.40 -1.54
CA ALA A 65 0.68 10.37 -1.00
C ALA A 65 0.33 11.70 -0.27
N ILE A 66 1.28 12.26 0.49
CA ILE A 66 1.15 13.57 1.14
C ILE A 66 1.04 14.68 0.10
N ALA A 67 1.90 14.67 -0.93
CA ALA A 67 1.87 15.68 -2.00
C ALA A 67 0.55 15.66 -2.78
N MET A 68 -0.02 14.47 -2.99
CA MET A 68 -1.33 14.26 -3.60
C MET A 68 -2.50 14.50 -2.65
N LYS A 69 -2.23 14.83 -1.37
CA LYS A 69 -3.22 15.07 -0.32
C LYS A 69 -4.22 13.92 -0.14
N MET A 70 -3.71 12.68 -0.14
CA MET A 70 -4.53 11.50 0.16
C MET A 70 -5.17 11.63 1.55
N ASP A 71 -6.48 11.39 1.65
CA ASP A 71 -7.23 11.54 2.90
C ASP A 71 -6.93 10.42 3.91
N VAL A 72 -6.79 9.19 3.39
CA VAL A 72 -6.56 7.98 4.19
C VAL A 72 -5.50 7.13 3.51
N LEU A 73 -4.50 6.69 4.28
CA LEU A 73 -3.47 5.76 3.84
C LEU A 73 -3.62 4.44 4.62
N ASN A 74 -3.89 3.35 3.91
CA ASN A 74 -3.97 2.02 4.50
C ASN A 74 -2.66 1.24 4.30
N LEU A 75 -2.15 0.65 5.39
CA LEU A 75 -0.92 -0.13 5.42
C LEU A 75 -1.20 -1.50 6.06
N SER A 76 -1.70 -2.44 5.27
CA SER A 76 -1.97 -3.82 5.73
C SER A 76 -0.72 -4.69 5.64
N ILE A 77 0.35 -4.27 6.31
CA ILE A 77 1.66 -4.91 6.29
C ILE A 77 2.28 -4.95 7.67
N GLY A 78 3.29 -5.79 7.85
CA GLY A 78 4.11 -5.83 9.04
C GLY A 78 5.49 -6.36 8.71
N GLY A 79 6.47 -6.04 9.57
CA GLY A 79 7.84 -6.50 9.43
C GLY A 79 8.48 -6.70 10.80
N PRO A 80 9.66 -7.32 10.85
CA PRO A 80 10.44 -7.38 12.07
C PRO A 80 10.73 -5.97 12.58
N ASP A 81 10.44 -5.74 13.86
CA ASP A 81 10.78 -4.53 14.58
C ASP A 81 12.29 -4.53 14.83
N TYR A 82 13.00 -3.58 14.23
CA TYR A 82 14.44 -3.42 14.40
C TYR A 82 14.81 -2.57 15.62
N LEU A 83 13.89 -2.50 16.59
CA LEU A 83 13.90 -1.64 17.75
C LEU A 83 13.85 -0.19 17.26
N ASP A 84 12.72 0.47 17.51
CA ASP A 84 12.46 1.89 17.28
C ASP A 84 13.48 2.84 17.95
N LEU A 85 14.69 2.40 18.33
CA LEU A 85 15.79 3.17 18.91
C LEU A 85 15.95 4.57 18.31
N PRO A 86 15.95 4.78 16.97
CA PRO A 86 16.05 6.13 16.41
C PRO A 86 14.81 7.03 16.69
N PHE A 87 13.68 6.46 17.08
CA PHE A 87 12.42 7.14 17.40
C PHE A 87 12.08 7.16 18.91
N VAL A 88 12.66 6.27 19.73
CA VAL A 88 12.46 6.22 21.19
C VAL A 88 13.43 7.16 21.94
N GLU A 89 14.60 7.48 21.37
CA GLU A 89 15.58 8.39 22.00
C GLU A 89 15.25 9.90 21.84
N LYS A 90 13.98 10.28 21.92
CA LYS A 90 13.56 11.68 21.84
C LYS A 90 13.12 12.25 23.17
#